data_AF-A0A7C6X9S2-F1
#
_entry.id   AF-A0A7C6X9S2-F1
#
_cell.length_a   1.000
_cell.length_b   1.000
_cell.length_c   1.000
_cell.angle_alpha   90.00
_cell.angle_beta   90.00
_cell.angle_gamma   90.00
#
_symmetry.space_group_name_H-M   'P 1'
#
loop_
_entity.id
_entity.type
_entity.pdbx_description
1 polymer ?
#
loop_
_entity_poly.entity_id
_entity_poly.type
_entity_poly.pdbx_seq_one_letter_code
_entity_poly.pdbx_strand_id
1 'polypeptide(L)'
;TVPVSESDAYVVDLFRVRGGAIHDWALHGDADEDTTASCTLPLGEARALMLEPGEKWDEPTIEGAKHHPYGMVRDARPADAADGFRIDFTYMKDPNRGLRVHLVGGLPAQAWLGRSPSVRRMGQGRAGDMRKAYDFWMPQLLVRRTGQSPLASTFAAVHEPYAGRPFLESVTPLAFGGEGEFAVALQVRHGDIVDTILSNDDAPPFPERTTPTGIRMAGRLGIVREQAGRVIAAWLFDGTSLSGKGWELRSEGALSGTLTGATRKADGAAVDAFLTEADLPAGEALKGAWMIVTHGSGHRHGYCIERVEPQGGKSMVVLSEDHGLRIEGARTREVFYPRREFEGLNTFRIPRVSRLTR
;
A
#
# COMPACT_ATOMS: atom_id res chain seq x y z
N THR A 1 -4.42 -3.36 8.40
CA THR A 1 -4.26 -2.64 9.68
C THR A 1 -3.59 -3.58 10.67
N VAL A 2 -2.85 -3.05 11.63
CA VAL A 2 -2.24 -3.81 12.73
C VAL A 2 -2.97 -3.44 14.02
N PRO A 3 -3.72 -4.37 14.65
CA PRO A 3 -4.53 -4.06 15.82
C PRO A 3 -3.65 -3.86 17.06
N VAL A 4 -3.97 -2.84 17.85
CA VAL A 4 -3.35 -2.52 19.14
C VAL A 4 -4.34 -2.82 20.27
N SER A 5 -5.58 -2.37 20.14
CA SER A 5 -6.69 -2.61 21.06
C SER A 5 -7.99 -2.86 20.29
N GLU A 6 -9.14 -2.93 20.97
CA GLU A 6 -10.45 -2.96 20.31
C GLU A 6 -10.75 -1.67 19.53
N SER A 7 -10.18 -0.53 19.95
CA SER A 7 -10.42 0.79 19.35
C SER A 7 -9.24 1.31 18.53
N ASP A 8 -8.04 0.79 18.74
CA ASP A 8 -6.81 1.35 18.19
C ASP A 8 -6.15 0.37 17.21
N ALA A 9 -5.78 0.90 16.05
CA ALA A 9 -4.98 0.20 15.07
C ALA A 9 -4.16 1.21 14.26
N TYR A 10 -2.98 0.80 13.83
CA TYR A 10 -2.15 1.57 12.91
C TYR A 10 -2.06 0.90 11.54
N VAL A 11 -1.58 1.63 10.55
CA VAL A 11 -1.29 1.11 9.20
C VAL A 11 0.16 1.38 8.86
N VAL A 12 0.86 0.37 8.34
CA VAL A 12 2.16 0.56 7.70
C VAL A 12 1.92 0.69 6.20
N ASP A 13 2.30 1.82 5.62
CA ASP A 13 2.32 2.08 4.19
C ASP A 13 3.76 1.98 3.67
N LEU A 14 3.97 1.15 2.65
CA LEU A 14 5.26 0.94 1.99
C LEU A 14 5.09 1.16 0.49
N PHE A 15 5.40 2.36 0.04
CA PHE A 15 5.33 2.72 -1.37
C PHE A 15 6.70 2.59 -2.02
N ARG A 16 6.82 1.67 -2.98
CA ARG A 16 8.05 1.38 -3.74
C ARG A 16 7.86 1.78 -5.19
N VAL A 17 8.83 2.49 -5.74
CA VAL A 17 8.78 2.97 -7.12
C VAL A 17 10.18 2.96 -7.74
N ARG A 18 10.24 2.57 -9.02
CA ARG A 18 11.46 2.60 -9.86
C ARG A 18 11.15 3.24 -11.20
N GLY A 19 12.12 4.00 -11.72
CA GLY A 19 12.06 4.65 -13.02
C GLY A 19 12.00 6.17 -12.89
N GLY A 20 12.17 6.89 -14.00
CA GLY A 20 12.19 8.35 -13.97
C GLY A 20 13.28 8.94 -13.07
N ALA A 21 13.21 10.26 -12.85
CA ALA A 21 14.17 11.02 -12.06
C ALA A 21 13.55 11.72 -10.84
N ILE A 22 12.21 11.70 -10.72
CA ILE A 22 11.46 12.36 -9.65
C ILE A 22 10.37 11.40 -9.17
N HIS A 23 10.29 11.22 -7.86
CA HIS A 23 9.22 10.48 -7.20
C HIS A 23 8.57 11.36 -6.14
N ASP A 24 7.23 11.46 -6.16
CA ASP A 24 6.46 12.12 -5.12
C ASP A 24 5.54 11.10 -4.43
N TRP A 25 5.64 11.02 -3.11
CA TRP A 25 4.64 10.39 -2.26
C TRP A 25 3.74 11.49 -1.69
N ALA A 26 2.43 11.37 -1.83
CA ALA A 26 1.48 12.42 -1.48
C ALA A 26 0.45 11.92 -0.47
N LEU A 27 0.14 12.75 0.51
CA LEU A 27 -0.88 12.50 1.50
C LEU A 27 -1.74 13.76 1.69
N HIS A 28 -3.05 13.58 1.56
CA HIS A 28 -4.05 14.63 1.72
C HIS A 28 -4.62 14.59 3.15
N GLY A 29 -5.04 15.76 3.66
CA GLY A 29 -5.93 15.83 4.80
C GLY A 29 -7.32 15.29 4.48
N ASP A 30 -8.23 15.40 5.44
CA ASP A 30 -9.61 14.94 5.25
C ASP A 30 -10.30 15.75 4.14
N ALA A 31 -10.87 15.06 3.16
CA ALA A 31 -11.55 15.67 2.02
C ALA A 31 -13.02 16.00 2.31
N ASP A 32 -13.55 15.57 3.45
CA ASP A 32 -14.94 15.74 3.86
C ASP A 32 -15.05 16.73 5.05
N GLU A 33 -14.01 16.84 5.88
CA GLU A 33 -13.96 17.73 7.05
C GLU A 33 -12.73 18.64 7.12
N ASP A 34 -12.87 19.77 7.84
CA ASP A 34 -11.76 20.71 8.05
C ASP A 34 -10.70 20.13 8.98
N THR A 35 -9.47 20.02 8.47
CA THR A 35 -8.29 19.60 9.22
C THR A 35 -7.16 20.63 9.10
N THR A 36 -6.33 20.73 10.14
CA THR A 36 -5.05 21.44 10.12
C THR A 36 -3.89 20.47 10.14
N ALA A 37 -2.72 20.87 9.63
CA ALA A 37 -1.52 20.05 9.68
C ALA A 37 -0.36 20.75 10.40
N SER A 38 0.40 19.99 11.18
CA SER A 38 1.69 20.41 11.76
C SER A 38 2.78 19.40 11.43
N CYS A 39 3.97 19.87 11.09
CA CYS A 39 5.13 19.05 10.74
C CYS A 39 6.27 19.30 11.74
N THR A 40 7.04 18.26 12.07
CA THR A 40 8.23 18.40 12.93
C THR A 40 9.43 19.00 12.22
N LEU A 41 9.43 19.03 10.88
CA LEU A 41 10.50 19.65 10.10
C LEU A 41 10.42 21.19 10.20
N PRO A 42 11.56 21.88 10.18
CA PRO A 42 11.60 23.34 10.07
C PRO A 42 11.15 23.76 8.67
N LEU A 43 9.87 24.12 8.54
CA LEU A 43 9.29 24.56 7.28
C LEU A 43 9.88 25.92 6.85
N GLY A 44 10.31 25.99 5.60
CA GLY A 44 10.77 27.21 4.96
C GLY A 44 9.64 28.19 4.63
N GLU A 45 10.00 29.26 3.92
CA GLU A 45 9.03 30.28 3.49
C GLU A 45 7.97 29.70 2.54
N ALA A 46 6.75 30.20 2.67
CA ALA A 46 5.64 29.78 1.84
C ALA A 46 5.82 30.25 0.40
N ARG A 47 5.70 29.32 -0.53
CA ARG A 47 5.52 29.60 -1.96
C ARG A 47 4.03 29.60 -2.28
N ALA A 48 3.61 30.52 -3.16
CA ALA A 48 2.22 30.57 -3.59
C ALA A 48 1.77 29.25 -4.27
N LEU A 49 2.69 28.59 -4.98
CA LEU A 49 2.47 27.36 -5.74
C LEU A 49 3.64 26.39 -5.55
N MET A 50 3.41 25.08 -5.73
CA MET A 50 4.47 24.07 -5.82
C MET A 50 4.96 23.89 -7.27
N LEU A 51 5.30 24.98 -7.94
CA LEU A 51 5.86 24.95 -9.29
C LEU A 51 7.37 25.21 -9.27
N GLU A 52 8.08 24.58 -10.19
CA GLU A 52 9.49 24.84 -10.44
C GLU A 52 9.69 26.13 -11.24
N PRO A 53 10.87 26.78 -11.15
CA PRO A 53 11.17 27.97 -11.95
C PRO A 53 10.96 27.73 -13.45
N GLY A 54 10.09 28.54 -14.06
CA GLY A 54 9.76 28.48 -15.50
C GLY A 54 8.49 27.68 -15.82
N GLU A 55 7.93 26.93 -14.87
CA GLU A 55 6.61 26.31 -15.03
C GLU A 55 5.50 27.37 -14.96
N LYS A 56 4.48 27.20 -15.81
CA LYS A 56 3.34 28.13 -15.88
C LYS A 56 2.14 27.55 -15.15
N TRP A 57 1.44 28.42 -14.43
CA TRP A 57 0.14 28.10 -13.85
C TRP A 57 -0.97 28.74 -14.66
N ASP A 58 -1.77 27.89 -15.31
CA ASP A 58 -3.03 28.26 -15.92
C ASP A 58 -4.15 27.61 -15.09
N GLU A 59 -4.86 28.44 -14.32
CA GLU A 59 -5.88 27.95 -13.41
C GLU A 59 -7.07 27.35 -14.19
N PRO A 60 -7.44 26.09 -13.95
CA PRO A 60 -8.52 25.48 -14.72
C PRO A 60 -9.87 26.08 -14.31
N THR A 61 -10.67 26.42 -15.32
CA THR A 61 -12.01 27.00 -15.15
C THR A 61 -13.13 26.03 -15.54
N ILE A 62 -12.77 24.88 -16.13
CA ILE A 62 -13.69 23.83 -16.58
C ILE A 62 -13.11 22.44 -16.30
N GLU A 63 -13.98 21.44 -16.18
CA GLU A 63 -13.60 20.04 -16.05
C GLU A 63 -12.82 19.55 -17.29
N GLY A 64 -11.75 18.80 -17.08
CA GLY A 64 -10.89 18.28 -18.16
C GLY A 64 -9.87 19.28 -18.73
N ALA A 65 -9.83 20.52 -18.24
CA ALA A 65 -8.79 21.48 -18.61
C ALA A 65 -7.39 20.94 -18.27
N LYS A 66 -6.46 21.01 -19.22
CA LYS A 66 -5.05 20.65 -19.00
C LYS A 66 -4.39 21.75 -18.19
N HIS A 67 -3.82 21.39 -17.05
CA HIS A 67 -3.10 22.29 -16.15
C HIS A 67 -1.98 21.51 -15.46
N HIS A 68 -1.01 22.22 -14.87
CA HIS A 68 0.05 21.58 -14.12
C HIS A 68 -0.43 21.18 -12.72
N PRO A 69 -0.54 19.88 -12.38
CA PRO A 69 -1.23 19.45 -11.17
C PRO A 69 -0.63 20.04 -9.88
N TYR A 70 0.67 20.27 -9.83
CA TYR A 70 1.32 20.86 -8.66
C TYR A 70 0.97 22.34 -8.42
N GLY A 71 0.43 23.05 -9.42
CA GLY A 71 -0.11 24.40 -9.22
C GLY A 71 -1.40 24.43 -8.39
N MET A 72 -2.04 23.28 -8.17
CA MET A 72 -3.16 23.15 -7.22
C MET A 72 -2.71 23.16 -5.76
N VAL A 73 -1.43 22.92 -5.49
CA VAL A 73 -0.89 22.94 -4.14
C VAL A 73 -0.47 24.37 -3.80
N ARG A 74 -1.26 25.03 -2.95
CA ARG A 74 -1.07 26.43 -2.55
C ARG A 74 -0.37 26.55 -1.21
N ASP A 75 0.24 27.71 -0.99
CA ASP A 75 0.95 28.06 0.25
C ASP A 75 1.96 26.99 0.67
N ALA A 76 2.61 26.38 -0.32
CA ALA A 76 3.49 25.25 -0.17
C ALA A 76 4.80 25.68 0.51
N ARG A 77 5.08 25.09 1.67
CA ARG A 77 6.29 25.32 2.45
C ARG A 77 7.23 24.12 2.31
N PRO A 78 8.43 24.30 1.72
CA PRO A 78 9.41 23.22 1.62
C PRO A 78 10.13 22.98 2.94
N ALA A 79 10.62 21.78 3.15
CA ALA A 79 11.61 21.46 4.17
C ALA A 79 12.49 20.30 3.71
N ASP A 80 13.76 20.33 4.09
CA ASP A 80 14.65 19.20 3.87
C ASP A 80 14.38 18.11 4.91
N ALA A 81 14.22 16.87 4.44
CA ALA A 81 14.02 15.69 5.25
C ALA A 81 15.23 14.76 5.08
N ALA A 82 16.26 14.97 5.90
CA ALA A 82 17.45 14.12 5.92
C ALA A 82 17.17 12.75 6.57
N ASP A 83 16.29 12.75 7.57
CA ASP A 83 15.86 11.58 8.35
C ASP A 83 14.33 11.48 8.37
N GLY A 84 13.81 10.50 9.12
CA GLY A 84 12.38 10.39 9.39
C GLY A 84 11.81 11.63 10.09
N PHE A 85 10.53 11.91 9.84
CA PHE A 85 9.82 13.05 10.42
C PHE A 85 8.37 12.69 10.69
N ARG A 86 7.67 13.57 11.40
CA ARG A 86 6.27 13.40 11.75
C ARG A 86 5.41 14.53 11.23
N ILE A 87 4.20 14.17 10.79
CA ILE A 87 3.12 15.10 10.51
C ILE A 87 1.88 14.70 11.31
N ASP A 88 1.13 15.68 11.79
CA ASP A 88 -0.12 15.51 12.50
C ASP A 88 -1.22 16.25 11.73
N PHE A 89 -2.23 15.53 11.23
CA PHE A 89 -3.47 16.10 10.73
C PHE A 89 -4.50 16.07 11.87
N THR A 90 -5.07 17.22 12.22
CA THR A 90 -5.96 17.36 13.38
C THR A 90 -7.29 17.96 12.94
N TYR A 91 -8.41 17.38 13.39
CA TYR A 91 -9.74 17.90 13.06
C TYR A 91 -9.98 19.23 13.77
N MET A 92 -10.44 20.25 13.03
CA MET A 92 -10.67 21.57 13.61
C MET A 92 -11.85 21.59 14.59
N LYS A 93 -12.87 20.75 14.35
CA LYS A 93 -14.07 20.67 15.20
C LYS A 93 -13.89 19.77 16.43
N ASP A 94 -12.96 18.82 16.37
CA ASP A 94 -12.60 17.95 17.49
C ASP A 94 -11.07 17.77 17.52
N PRO A 95 -10.33 18.70 18.16
CA PRO A 95 -8.87 18.68 18.16
C PRO A 95 -8.24 17.47 18.87
N ASN A 96 -9.04 16.65 19.56
CA ASN A 96 -8.57 15.41 20.16
C ASN A 96 -8.60 14.24 19.18
N ARG A 97 -9.07 14.45 17.94
CA ARG A 97 -9.06 13.45 16.87
C ARG A 97 -8.12 13.88 15.77
N GLY A 98 -7.50 12.88 15.14
CA GLY A 98 -6.65 13.15 13.99
C GLY A 98 -5.93 11.94 13.46
N LEU A 99 -4.98 12.21 12.57
CA LEU A 99 -4.06 11.24 12.00
C LEU A 99 -2.64 11.73 12.24
N ARG A 100 -1.88 10.99 13.04
CA ARG A 100 -0.43 11.15 13.13
C ARG A 100 0.22 10.24 12.11
N VAL A 101 1.20 10.74 11.37
CA VAL A 101 1.96 9.95 10.41
C VAL A 101 3.44 10.07 10.71
N HIS A 102 4.08 8.93 10.89
CA HIS A 102 5.52 8.81 11.06
C HIS A 102 6.11 8.39 9.71
N LEU A 103 6.79 9.29 9.00
CA LEU A 103 7.62 8.88 7.87
C LEU A 103 8.96 8.41 8.40
N VAL A 104 9.34 7.19 8.06
CA VAL A 104 10.51 6.53 8.63
C VAL A 104 11.52 6.15 7.57
N GLY A 105 12.77 6.54 7.84
CA GLY A 105 13.95 6.11 7.09
C GLY A 105 13.95 6.41 5.60
N GLY A 106 14.95 5.85 4.92
CA GLY A 106 15.16 5.97 3.48
C GLY A 106 16.11 7.10 3.09
N LEU A 107 16.20 7.33 1.77
CA LEU A 107 17.05 8.37 1.20
C LEU A 107 16.53 9.77 1.56
N PRO A 108 17.43 10.77 1.68
CA PRO A 108 17.04 12.17 1.84
C PRO A 108 15.97 12.59 0.83
N ALA A 109 15.03 13.40 1.29
CA ALA A 109 13.90 13.87 0.51
C ALA A 109 13.61 15.34 0.83
N GLN A 110 12.74 15.95 0.02
CA GLN A 110 12.19 17.26 0.28
C GLN A 110 10.70 17.12 0.60
N ALA A 111 10.30 17.54 1.79
CA ALA A 111 8.90 17.62 2.18
C ALA A 111 8.31 18.96 1.73
N TRP A 112 7.05 18.94 1.33
CA TRP A 112 6.26 20.12 0.96
C TRP A 112 4.94 20.06 1.70
N LEU A 113 4.71 20.99 2.62
CA LEU A 113 3.44 21.14 3.32
C LEU A 113 2.70 22.37 2.79
N GLY A 114 1.57 22.15 2.14
CA GLY A 114 0.70 23.22 1.66
C GLY A 114 -0.76 22.85 1.87
N ARG A 115 -1.62 23.33 0.98
CA ARG A 115 -3.04 22.97 0.91
C ARG A 115 -3.50 22.74 -0.51
N SER A 116 -4.48 21.86 -0.68
CA SER A 116 -5.11 21.55 -1.96
C SER A 116 -6.64 21.69 -1.84
N PRO A 117 -7.36 21.89 -2.97
CA PRO A 117 -8.82 21.90 -2.99
C PRO A 117 -9.44 20.64 -2.39
N SER A 118 -10.42 20.81 -1.49
CA SER A 118 -11.19 19.72 -0.89
C SER A 118 -12.37 19.35 -1.80
N VAL A 119 -12.08 18.52 -2.81
CA VAL A 119 -12.99 18.25 -3.94
C VAL A 119 -14.34 17.64 -3.51
N ARG A 120 -14.38 16.78 -2.48
CA ARG A 120 -15.63 16.14 -2.06
C ARG A 120 -16.64 17.13 -1.46
N ARG A 121 -16.15 18.21 -0.84
CA ARG A 121 -17.00 19.26 -0.25
C ARG A 121 -17.65 20.18 -1.29
N MET A 122 -17.24 20.08 -2.56
CA MET A 122 -18.00 20.67 -3.66
C MET A 122 -19.35 19.96 -3.91
N GLY A 123 -19.58 18.80 -3.28
CA GLY A 123 -20.76 17.96 -3.50
C GLY A 123 -20.46 16.79 -4.44
N GLN A 124 -21.22 15.71 -4.31
CA GLN A 124 -21.03 14.46 -5.05
C GLN A 124 -22.20 14.17 -6.00
N GLY A 125 -21.91 13.54 -7.14
CA GLY A 125 -22.92 13.20 -8.14
C GLY A 125 -23.70 14.43 -8.61
N ARG A 126 -25.04 14.36 -8.54
CA ARG A 126 -25.93 15.47 -8.97
C ARG A 126 -25.86 16.70 -8.07
N ALA A 127 -25.28 16.59 -6.86
CA ALA A 127 -25.12 17.70 -5.93
C ALA A 127 -23.75 18.41 -6.07
N GLY A 128 -22.88 17.94 -6.97
CA GLY A 128 -21.58 18.57 -7.22
C GLY A 128 -21.72 19.95 -7.87
N ASP A 129 -20.97 20.92 -7.35
CA ASP A 129 -20.91 22.29 -7.84
C ASP A 129 -19.45 22.76 -7.98
N MET A 130 -18.92 22.70 -9.20
CA MET A 130 -17.52 23.05 -9.50
C MET A 130 -17.19 24.52 -9.21
N ARG A 131 -18.19 25.40 -9.09
CA ARG A 131 -17.95 26.80 -8.69
C ARG A 131 -17.40 26.91 -7.27
N LYS A 132 -17.54 25.86 -6.46
CA LYS A 132 -17.05 25.76 -5.08
C LYS A 132 -15.65 25.16 -4.96
N ALA A 133 -14.95 24.92 -6.09
CA ALA A 133 -13.66 24.24 -6.09
C ALA A 133 -12.62 24.86 -5.15
N TYR A 134 -12.68 26.18 -4.97
CA TYR A 134 -11.74 26.90 -4.12
C TYR A 134 -12.37 27.41 -2.82
N ASP A 135 -13.61 27.02 -2.51
CA ASP A 135 -14.28 27.38 -1.25
C ASP A 135 -13.75 26.54 -0.07
N PHE A 136 -13.23 25.35 -0.36
CA PHE A 136 -12.79 24.38 0.64
C PHE A 136 -11.36 23.92 0.37
N TRP A 137 -10.55 23.90 1.42
CA TRP A 137 -9.15 23.54 1.36
C TRP A 137 -8.84 22.48 2.41
N MET A 138 -7.91 21.60 2.09
CA MET A 138 -7.38 20.61 3.02
C MET A 138 -5.85 20.66 2.99
N PRO A 139 -5.16 20.34 4.10
CA PRO A 139 -3.71 20.25 4.10
C PRO A 139 -3.20 19.21 3.10
N GLN A 140 -2.04 19.46 2.52
CA GLN A 140 -1.40 18.61 1.53
C GLN A 140 0.07 18.39 1.92
N LEU A 141 0.46 17.14 2.14
CA LEU A 141 1.87 16.75 2.22
C LEU A 141 2.31 16.11 0.89
N LEU A 142 3.42 16.58 0.34
CA LEU A 142 4.19 15.85 -0.67
C LEU A 142 5.60 15.60 -0.16
N VAL A 143 6.15 14.44 -0.47
CA VAL A 143 7.52 14.06 -0.13
C VAL A 143 8.21 13.66 -1.42
N ARG A 144 9.12 14.52 -1.87
CA ARG A 144 9.80 14.44 -3.15
C ARG A 144 11.19 13.85 -3.00
N ARG A 145 11.52 12.90 -3.86
CA ARG A 145 12.90 12.49 -4.13
C ARG A 145 13.25 12.79 -5.57
N THR A 146 14.44 13.35 -5.78
CA THR A 146 14.99 13.64 -7.10
C THR A 146 16.36 12.99 -7.22
N GLY A 147 16.66 12.40 -8.37
CA GLY A 147 17.95 11.74 -8.61
C GLY A 147 18.14 11.37 -10.08
N GLN A 148 19.20 10.61 -10.36
CA GLN A 148 19.45 10.10 -11.71
C GLN A 148 18.42 9.01 -12.07
N SER A 149 18.02 8.98 -13.34
CA SER A 149 17.12 7.95 -13.87
C SER A 149 17.90 6.69 -14.28
N PRO A 150 17.43 5.47 -13.94
CA PRO A 150 16.22 5.20 -13.16
C PRO A 150 16.44 5.40 -11.66
N LEU A 151 15.64 6.25 -11.04
CA LEU A 151 15.61 6.39 -9.59
C LEU A 151 14.89 5.18 -8.99
N ALA A 152 15.31 4.72 -7.81
CA ALA A 152 14.57 3.78 -6.98
C ALA A 152 14.26 4.44 -5.63
N SER A 153 13.04 4.28 -5.13
CA SER A 153 12.64 4.88 -3.86
C SER A 153 11.66 4.00 -3.11
N THR A 154 11.85 3.93 -1.79
CA THR A 154 10.86 3.41 -0.84
C THR A 154 10.45 4.51 0.13
N PHE A 155 9.17 4.85 0.15
CA PHE A 155 8.58 5.70 1.18
C PHE A 155 7.90 4.76 2.18
N ALA A 156 8.33 4.81 3.44
CA ALA A 156 7.76 4.03 4.51
C ALA A 156 7.08 4.97 5.51
N ALA A 157 5.79 4.78 5.73
CA ALA A 157 5.00 5.58 6.64
C ALA A 157 4.23 4.68 7.61
N VAL A 158 4.06 5.15 8.84
CA VAL A 158 3.15 4.55 9.81
C VAL A 158 2.06 5.55 10.15
N HIS A 159 0.84 5.20 9.77
CA HIS A 159 -0.38 5.96 9.98
C HIS A 159 -1.02 5.55 11.30
N GLU A 160 -1.17 6.51 12.20
CA GLU A 160 -1.67 6.39 13.56
C GLU A 160 -2.92 7.28 13.70
N PRO A 161 -4.09 6.79 13.28
CA PRO A 161 -5.35 7.49 13.55
C PRO A 161 -5.61 7.46 15.05
N TYR A 162 -6.05 8.57 15.65
CA TYR A 162 -6.28 8.62 17.08
C TYR A 162 -7.59 9.34 17.43
N ALA A 163 -8.19 8.94 18.54
CA ALA A 163 -9.26 9.63 19.22
C ALA A 163 -8.91 9.79 20.71
N GLY A 164 -8.83 11.03 21.18
CA GLY A 164 -8.26 11.39 22.48
C GLY A 164 -6.77 11.71 22.39
N ARG A 165 -5.93 10.71 22.14
CA ARG A 165 -4.47 10.89 22.04
C ARG A 165 -3.80 9.83 21.15
N PRO A 166 -2.67 10.15 20.52
CA PRO A 166 -1.77 9.16 19.92
C PRO A 166 -1.37 8.07 20.94
N PHE A 167 -1.25 6.83 20.47
CA PHE A 167 -1.00 5.62 21.25
C PHE A 167 0.33 4.89 20.92
N LEU A 168 1.01 5.27 19.83
CA LEU A 168 2.37 4.79 19.54
C LEU A 168 3.40 5.56 20.36
N GLU A 169 4.26 4.81 21.04
CA GLU A 169 5.40 5.37 21.76
C GLU A 169 6.57 5.69 20.82
N SER A 170 6.79 4.84 19.81
CA SER A 170 7.86 5.03 18.83
C SER A 170 7.65 4.20 17.57
N VAL A 171 8.13 4.74 16.45
CA VAL A 171 8.33 4.02 15.19
C VAL A 171 9.81 4.17 14.82
N THR A 172 10.54 3.07 14.73
CA THR A 172 12.00 3.10 14.56
C THR A 172 12.43 2.19 13.42
N PRO A 173 13.19 2.69 12.42
CA PRO A 173 13.73 1.83 11.38
C PRO A 173 14.74 0.84 11.97
N LEU A 174 14.80 -0.36 11.39
CA LEU A 174 15.80 -1.37 11.69
C LEU A 174 16.62 -1.67 10.42
N ALA A 175 17.90 -1.99 10.62
CA ALA A 175 18.67 -2.60 9.54
C ALA A 175 18.03 -3.94 9.16
N PHE A 176 17.94 -4.21 7.85
CA PHE A 176 17.42 -5.45 7.33
C PHE A 176 18.39 -5.98 6.27
N GLY A 177 19.22 -6.95 6.67
CA GLY A 177 20.40 -7.36 5.92
C GLY A 177 20.13 -7.81 4.48
N GLY A 178 21.22 -7.94 3.72
CA GLY A 178 21.23 -8.22 2.29
C GLY A 178 21.21 -6.96 1.44
N GLU A 179 21.48 -7.11 0.14
CA GLU A 179 21.32 -6.04 -0.84
C GLU A 179 19.83 -5.91 -1.22
N GLY A 180 19.36 -4.71 -1.54
CA GLY A 180 17.98 -4.49 -1.99
C GLY A 180 17.46 -3.10 -1.66
N GLU A 181 17.12 -2.33 -2.70
CA GLU A 181 16.64 -0.94 -2.61
C GLU A 181 15.28 -0.81 -1.91
N PHE A 182 14.57 -1.93 -1.79
CA PHE A 182 13.16 -2.01 -1.39
C PHE A 182 12.93 -2.81 -0.10
N ALA A 183 14.00 -3.23 0.57
CA ALA A 183 13.94 -3.87 1.87
C ALA A 183 13.68 -2.82 2.96
N VAL A 184 12.67 -3.06 3.80
CA VAL A 184 12.29 -2.22 4.94
C VAL A 184 12.11 -3.11 6.15
N ALA A 185 12.70 -2.71 7.27
CA ALA A 185 12.35 -3.20 8.58
C ALA A 185 12.10 -2.03 9.53
N LEU A 186 11.10 -2.16 10.40
CA LEU A 186 10.80 -1.18 11.42
C LEU A 186 10.22 -1.84 12.66
N GLN A 187 10.39 -1.19 13.81
CA GLN A 187 9.73 -1.51 15.06
C GLN A 187 8.69 -0.45 15.38
N VAL A 188 7.49 -0.90 15.73
CA VAL A 188 6.42 -0.06 16.26
C VAL A 188 6.19 -0.47 17.70
N ARG A 189 6.31 0.48 18.64
CA ARG A 189 6.11 0.24 20.06
C ARG A 189 4.83 0.90 20.56
N HIS A 190 4.05 0.14 21.31
CA HIS A 190 2.85 0.60 22.00
C HIS A 190 2.72 -0.15 23.34
N GLY A 191 2.83 0.56 24.45
CA GLY A 191 2.87 -0.06 25.78
C GLY A 191 4.04 -1.05 25.92
N ASP A 192 3.74 -2.27 26.39
CA ASP A 192 4.69 -3.36 26.52
C ASP A 192 4.86 -4.20 25.24
N ILE A 193 4.19 -3.81 24.14
CA ILE A 193 4.22 -4.49 22.85
C ILE A 193 5.22 -3.82 21.91
N VAL A 194 5.99 -4.66 21.20
CA VAL A 194 6.81 -4.27 20.06
C VAL A 194 6.44 -5.12 18.87
N ASP A 195 5.98 -4.47 17.81
CA ASP A 195 5.74 -5.09 16.51
C ASP A 195 6.95 -4.83 15.60
N THR A 196 7.67 -5.88 15.21
CA THR A 196 8.70 -5.81 14.17
C THR A 196 8.09 -6.18 12.82
N ILE A 197 8.04 -5.22 11.90
CA ILE A 197 7.52 -5.40 10.53
C ILE A 197 8.70 -5.45 9.56
N LEU A 198 8.74 -6.50 8.74
CA LEU A 198 9.78 -6.78 7.75
C LEU A 198 9.13 -6.88 6.39
N SER A 199 9.62 -6.16 5.38
CA SER A 199 9.07 -6.25 4.02
C SER A 199 10.12 -6.02 2.95
N ASN A 200 10.07 -6.77 1.87
CA ASN A 200 10.94 -6.62 0.71
C ASN A 200 10.20 -7.02 -0.58
N ASP A 201 10.87 -6.89 -1.72
CA ASP A 201 10.38 -7.29 -3.04
C ASP A 201 11.00 -8.60 -3.56
N ASP A 202 11.75 -9.33 -2.73
CA ASP A 202 12.46 -10.56 -3.12
C ASP A 202 11.53 -11.60 -3.74
N ALA A 203 12.09 -12.48 -4.56
CA ALA A 203 11.37 -13.57 -5.21
C ALA A 203 11.96 -14.94 -4.81
N PRO A 204 11.18 -16.03 -4.94
CA PRO A 204 11.70 -17.39 -4.77
C PRO A 204 12.88 -17.69 -5.73
N PRO A 205 13.93 -18.43 -5.29
CA PRO A 205 14.18 -18.84 -3.91
C PRO A 205 14.59 -17.62 -3.06
N PHE A 206 13.77 -17.32 -2.04
CA PHE A 206 13.94 -16.08 -1.26
C PHE A 206 15.31 -16.06 -0.56
N PRO A 207 16.09 -14.98 -0.69
CA PRO A 207 17.29 -14.82 0.12
C PRO A 207 16.90 -14.67 1.59
N GLU A 208 17.71 -15.25 2.48
CA GLU A 208 17.53 -15.03 3.91
C GLU A 208 18.01 -13.62 4.26
N ARG A 209 17.13 -12.83 4.88
CA ARG A 209 17.46 -11.51 5.45
C ARG A 209 17.43 -11.59 6.96
N THR A 210 18.34 -10.88 7.61
CA THR A 210 18.50 -10.89 9.06
C THR A 210 18.49 -9.48 9.63
N THR A 211 17.81 -9.29 10.75
CA THR A 211 17.83 -8.05 11.54
C THR A 211 18.91 -8.12 12.64
N PRO A 212 19.37 -6.98 13.19
CA PRO A 212 20.31 -6.96 14.31
C PRO A 212 19.80 -7.68 15.57
N THR A 213 18.48 -7.80 15.74
CA THR A 213 17.86 -8.52 16.87
C THR A 213 17.85 -10.04 16.67
N GLY A 214 18.32 -10.53 15.52
CA GLY A 214 18.42 -11.96 15.21
C GLY A 214 17.15 -12.55 14.58
N ILE A 215 16.15 -11.74 14.22
CA ILE A 215 15.01 -12.19 13.42
C ILE A 215 15.50 -12.44 11.99
N ARG A 216 15.21 -13.63 11.45
CA ARG A 216 15.57 -14.06 10.10
C ARG A 216 14.31 -14.33 9.29
N MET A 217 14.30 -13.93 8.02
CA MET A 217 13.16 -14.09 7.12
C MET A 217 13.61 -14.49 5.72
N ALA A 218 12.93 -15.49 5.15
CA ALA A 218 12.95 -15.79 3.73
C ALA A 218 11.50 -15.71 3.21
N GLY A 219 11.12 -14.55 2.66
CA GLY A 219 9.76 -14.22 2.26
C GLY A 219 9.56 -12.74 2.02
N ARG A 220 8.33 -12.32 1.66
CA ARG A 220 8.03 -10.93 1.29
C ARG A 220 7.59 -10.04 2.45
N LEU A 221 6.85 -10.57 3.41
CA LEU A 221 6.36 -9.82 4.57
C LEU A 221 6.36 -10.69 5.83
N GLY A 222 7.01 -10.20 6.87
CA GLY A 222 7.06 -10.81 8.19
C GLY A 222 6.60 -9.80 9.23
N ILE A 223 5.83 -10.27 10.21
CA ILE A 223 5.42 -9.48 11.37
C ILE A 223 5.72 -10.32 12.60
N VAL A 224 6.48 -9.78 13.55
CA VAL A 224 6.78 -10.42 14.83
C VAL A 224 6.30 -9.51 15.94
N ARG A 225 5.40 -10.02 16.79
CA ARG A 225 4.86 -9.31 17.94
C ARG A 225 5.50 -9.86 19.21
N GLU A 226 6.16 -8.97 19.94
CA GLU A 226 6.73 -9.22 21.26
C GLU A 226 5.94 -8.49 22.34
N GLN A 227 5.74 -9.14 23.47
CA GLN A 227 5.23 -8.54 24.70
C GLN A 227 6.26 -8.70 25.81
N ALA A 228 6.70 -7.61 26.42
CA ALA A 228 7.73 -7.61 27.46
C ALA A 228 8.98 -8.46 27.08
N GLY A 229 9.41 -8.37 25.82
CA GLY A 229 10.57 -9.09 25.26
C GLY A 229 10.35 -10.57 24.94
N ARG A 230 9.10 -11.06 24.97
CA ARG A 230 8.73 -12.43 24.58
C ARG A 230 7.88 -12.40 23.31
N VAL A 231 8.24 -13.17 22.30
CA VAL A 231 7.39 -13.34 21.11
C VAL A 231 6.10 -14.03 21.48
N ILE A 232 4.97 -13.34 21.28
CA ILE A 232 3.61 -13.86 21.51
C ILE A 232 2.90 -14.21 20.20
N ALA A 233 3.30 -13.60 19.09
CA ALA A 233 2.79 -13.94 17.77
C ALA A 233 3.80 -13.63 16.66
N ALA A 234 3.71 -14.37 15.55
CA ALA A 234 4.42 -14.08 14.33
C ALA A 234 3.59 -14.47 13.11
N TRP A 235 3.73 -13.71 12.02
CA TRP A 235 3.07 -13.95 10.75
C TRP A 235 4.07 -13.84 9.61
N LEU A 236 4.05 -14.82 8.72
CA LEU A 236 4.80 -14.83 7.47
C LEU A 236 3.80 -14.84 6.32
N PHE A 237 3.94 -13.87 5.42
CA PHE A 237 3.18 -13.75 4.20
C PHE A 237 4.11 -13.98 3.02
N ASP A 238 3.73 -14.91 2.17
CA ASP A 238 4.46 -15.24 0.95
C ASP A 238 5.97 -15.48 1.18
N GLY A 239 6.27 -16.54 1.93
CA GLY A 239 7.64 -16.90 2.29
C GLY A 239 7.76 -18.36 2.68
N THR A 240 8.97 -18.79 2.99
CA THR A 240 9.29 -20.16 3.41
C THR A 240 9.74 -20.25 4.87
N SER A 241 10.33 -19.18 5.42
CA SER A 241 10.71 -19.14 6.84
C SER A 241 10.64 -17.76 7.47
N LEU A 242 10.28 -17.75 8.76
CA LEU A 242 10.43 -16.61 9.67
C LEU A 242 10.84 -17.19 11.03
N SER A 243 11.95 -16.72 11.59
CA SER A 243 12.51 -17.31 12.82
C SER A 243 13.22 -16.30 13.70
N GLY A 244 13.44 -16.67 14.95
CA GLY A 244 14.20 -15.92 15.94
C GLY A 244 14.58 -16.80 17.13
N LYS A 245 15.00 -16.18 18.23
CA LYS A 245 15.48 -16.93 19.41
C LYS A 245 14.36 -17.82 20.01
N GLY A 246 14.50 -19.13 19.87
CA GLY A 246 13.59 -20.11 20.50
C GLY A 246 12.22 -20.24 19.81
N TRP A 247 12.10 -19.83 18.54
CA TRP A 247 10.90 -20.02 17.75
C TRP A 247 11.21 -20.04 16.25
N GLU A 248 10.39 -20.76 15.49
CA GLU A 248 10.48 -20.85 14.04
C GLU A 248 9.08 -21.04 13.46
N LEU A 249 8.88 -20.47 12.28
CA LEU A 249 7.69 -20.62 11.47
C LEU A 249 8.14 -20.99 10.04
N ARG A 250 7.65 -22.13 9.55
CA ARG A 250 7.93 -22.65 8.20
C ARG A 250 6.66 -22.63 7.37
N SER A 251 6.83 -22.46 6.06
CA SER A 251 5.75 -22.48 5.09
C SER A 251 6.25 -23.04 3.77
N GLU A 252 5.34 -23.59 2.97
CA GLU A 252 5.65 -24.07 1.61
C GLU A 252 5.65 -22.94 0.56
N GLY A 253 5.43 -21.69 0.98
CA GLY A 253 5.32 -20.53 0.09
C GLY A 253 3.94 -20.40 -0.55
N ALA A 254 3.83 -19.50 -1.54
CA ALA A 254 2.58 -19.30 -2.26
C ALA A 254 2.19 -20.50 -3.14
N LEU A 255 0.88 -20.70 -3.29
CA LEU A 255 0.33 -21.52 -4.37
C LEU A 255 0.49 -20.76 -5.68
N SER A 256 0.82 -21.46 -6.77
CA SER A 256 0.97 -20.83 -8.09
C SER A 256 0.58 -21.79 -9.21
N GLY A 257 0.23 -21.21 -10.35
CA GLY A 257 -0.09 -21.97 -11.55
C GLY A 257 -0.40 -21.07 -12.72
N THR A 258 -1.00 -21.67 -13.76
CA THR A 258 -1.43 -20.98 -14.97
C THR A 258 -2.94 -21.07 -15.09
N LEU A 259 -3.59 -19.98 -15.52
CA LEU A 259 -5.01 -20.00 -15.83
C LEU A 259 -5.22 -20.58 -17.22
N THR A 260 -6.17 -21.50 -17.34
CA THR A 260 -6.55 -22.14 -18.61
C THR A 260 -7.82 -21.55 -19.20
N GLY A 261 -8.60 -20.82 -18.39
CA GLY A 261 -9.82 -20.16 -18.84
C GLY A 261 -10.51 -19.40 -17.70
N ALA A 262 -11.66 -18.84 -18.03
CA ALA A 262 -12.53 -18.17 -17.07
C ALA A 262 -14.00 -18.32 -17.46
N THR A 263 -14.89 -18.24 -16.47
CA THR A 263 -16.34 -18.25 -16.65
C THR A 263 -16.94 -17.04 -15.95
N ARG A 264 -17.97 -16.43 -16.56
CA ARG A 264 -18.61 -15.22 -16.02
C ARG A 264 -20.12 -15.36 -16.00
N LYS A 265 -20.76 -14.94 -14.92
CA LYS A 265 -22.23 -14.88 -14.83
C LYS A 265 -22.83 -13.97 -15.87
N ALA A 266 -22.18 -12.84 -16.14
CA ALA A 266 -22.60 -11.89 -17.17
C ALA A 266 -22.58 -12.48 -18.60
N ASP A 267 -21.78 -13.53 -18.83
CA ASP A 267 -21.72 -14.27 -20.10
C ASP A 267 -22.58 -15.57 -20.07
N GLY A 268 -23.40 -15.75 -19.02
CA GLY A 268 -24.36 -16.87 -18.89
C GLY A 268 -23.88 -18.07 -18.06
N ALA A 269 -22.69 -18.00 -17.44
CA ALA A 269 -22.22 -19.06 -16.55
C ALA A 269 -22.92 -19.02 -15.17
N ALA A 270 -22.84 -20.12 -14.40
CA ALA A 270 -23.41 -20.16 -13.05
C ALA A 270 -22.61 -19.33 -12.03
N VAL A 271 -21.30 -19.19 -12.24
CA VAL A 271 -20.35 -18.54 -11.33
C VAL A 271 -19.33 -17.69 -12.09
N ASP A 272 -18.77 -16.70 -11.39
CA ASP A 272 -17.59 -15.96 -11.84
C ASP A 272 -16.36 -16.70 -11.31
N ALA A 273 -15.54 -17.26 -12.20
CA ALA A 273 -14.47 -18.16 -11.80
C ALA A 273 -13.31 -18.21 -12.78
N PHE A 274 -12.13 -18.51 -12.25
CA PHE A 274 -10.97 -18.92 -13.03
C PHE A 274 -10.78 -20.43 -13.04
N LEU A 275 -10.29 -20.94 -14.16
CA LEU A 275 -9.98 -22.36 -14.34
C LEU A 275 -8.47 -22.56 -14.34
N THR A 276 -7.98 -23.58 -13.64
CA THR A 276 -6.56 -23.94 -13.61
C THR A 276 -6.35 -25.44 -13.38
N GLU A 277 -5.26 -25.97 -13.94
CA GLU A 277 -4.78 -27.34 -13.66
C GLU A 277 -4.04 -27.46 -12.32
N ALA A 278 -3.76 -26.33 -11.65
CA ALA A 278 -3.11 -26.38 -10.34
C ALA A 278 -4.03 -27.05 -9.31
N ASP A 279 -3.46 -27.95 -8.51
CA ASP A 279 -4.15 -28.55 -7.37
C ASP A 279 -4.23 -27.51 -6.24
N LEU A 280 -5.45 -27.05 -5.96
CA LEU A 280 -5.73 -26.03 -4.95
C LEU A 280 -6.64 -26.60 -3.87
N PRO A 281 -6.46 -26.20 -2.59
CA PRO A 281 -7.34 -26.65 -1.51
C PRO A 281 -8.81 -26.36 -1.82
N ALA A 282 -9.61 -27.42 -1.91
CA ALA A 282 -11.04 -27.34 -2.21
C ALA A 282 -11.86 -26.71 -1.06
N GLY A 283 -13.08 -26.27 -1.39
CA GLY A 283 -14.00 -25.64 -0.45
C GLY A 283 -13.59 -24.21 -0.10
N GLU A 284 -13.80 -23.82 1.15
CA GLU A 284 -13.59 -22.44 1.64
C GLU A 284 -12.19 -22.21 2.25
N ALA A 285 -11.26 -23.15 2.10
CA ALA A 285 -9.92 -23.04 2.69
C ALA A 285 -9.14 -21.80 2.21
N LEU A 286 -9.49 -21.26 1.03
CA LEU A 286 -8.92 -20.03 0.46
C LEU A 286 -9.89 -18.85 0.45
N LYS A 287 -11.03 -18.94 1.15
CA LYS A 287 -12.02 -17.86 1.19
C LYS A 287 -11.43 -16.58 1.78
N GLY A 288 -11.62 -15.46 1.07
CA GLY A 288 -11.05 -14.16 1.41
C GLY A 288 -9.57 -13.98 1.06
N ALA A 289 -8.90 -15.03 0.58
CA ALA A 289 -7.54 -14.91 0.03
C ALA A 289 -7.58 -14.25 -1.36
N TRP A 290 -6.49 -13.58 -1.72
CA TRP A 290 -6.37 -12.90 -3.01
C TRP A 290 -5.49 -13.70 -3.96
N MET A 291 -6.04 -14.06 -5.13
CA MET A 291 -5.28 -14.56 -6.26
C MET A 291 -4.72 -13.37 -7.05
N ILE A 292 -3.38 -13.24 -7.09
CA ILE A 292 -2.69 -12.24 -7.90
C ILE A 292 -2.37 -12.85 -9.25
N VAL A 293 -3.09 -12.44 -10.29
CA VAL A 293 -2.87 -12.88 -11.67
C VAL A 293 -1.89 -11.94 -12.34
N THR A 294 -0.85 -12.50 -12.98
CA THR A 294 0.05 -11.79 -13.90
C THR A 294 -0.34 -12.15 -15.32
N HIS A 295 -0.78 -11.15 -16.08
CA HIS A 295 -1.15 -11.29 -17.48
C HIS A 295 0.08 -11.37 -18.38
N GLY A 296 -0.09 -11.87 -19.61
CA GLY A 296 0.99 -11.94 -20.61
C GLY A 296 1.67 -10.58 -20.90
N SER A 297 0.97 -9.47 -20.67
CA SER A 297 1.51 -8.11 -20.76
C SER A 297 2.37 -7.67 -19.56
N GLY A 298 2.47 -8.49 -18.52
CA GLY A 298 3.13 -8.17 -17.25
C GLY A 298 2.26 -7.43 -16.24
N HIS A 299 1.08 -6.95 -16.62
CA HIS A 299 0.11 -6.34 -15.69
C HIS A 299 -0.35 -7.35 -14.64
N ARG A 300 -0.60 -6.86 -13.43
CA ARG A 300 -1.07 -7.69 -12.31
C ARG A 300 -2.40 -7.18 -11.78
N HIS A 301 -3.32 -8.09 -11.52
CA HIS A 301 -4.61 -7.81 -10.90
C HIS A 301 -4.87 -8.82 -9.78
N GLY A 302 -5.47 -8.35 -8.68
CA GLY A 302 -5.90 -9.19 -7.56
C GLY A 302 -7.37 -9.55 -7.69
N TYR A 303 -7.70 -10.80 -7.38
CA TYR A 303 -9.07 -11.31 -7.34
C TYR A 303 -9.33 -12.03 -6.02
N CYS A 304 -10.34 -11.61 -5.28
CA CYS A 304 -10.71 -12.23 -4.01
C CYS A 304 -11.44 -13.56 -4.27
N ILE A 305 -10.97 -14.61 -3.61
CA ILE A 305 -11.50 -15.98 -3.73
C ILE A 305 -12.66 -16.16 -2.77
N GLU A 306 -13.79 -16.66 -3.27
CA GLU A 306 -14.92 -17.09 -2.44
C GLU A 306 -14.77 -18.55 -2.02
N ARG A 307 -14.43 -19.44 -2.97
CA ARG A 307 -14.18 -20.87 -2.73
C ARG A 307 -13.48 -21.52 -3.92
N VAL A 308 -13.02 -22.76 -3.74
CA VAL A 308 -12.47 -23.60 -4.81
C VAL A 308 -13.33 -24.85 -5.00
N GLU A 309 -13.73 -25.13 -6.24
CA GLU A 309 -14.48 -26.34 -6.60
C GLU A 309 -13.61 -27.27 -7.46
N PRO A 310 -13.52 -28.57 -7.13
CA PRO A 310 -12.90 -29.55 -8.01
C PRO A 310 -13.71 -29.71 -9.30
N GLN A 311 -13.04 -29.74 -10.45
CA GLN A 311 -13.69 -29.93 -11.75
C GLN A 311 -12.82 -30.81 -12.65
N GLY A 312 -13.14 -32.10 -12.77
CA GLY A 312 -12.48 -33.01 -13.71
C GLY A 312 -10.96 -33.11 -13.54
N GLY A 313 -10.46 -33.11 -12.30
CA GLY A 313 -9.02 -33.10 -11.99
C GLY A 313 -8.37 -31.71 -11.99
N LYS A 314 -9.18 -30.66 -12.17
CA LYS A 314 -8.78 -29.25 -12.18
C LYS A 314 -9.38 -28.51 -11.00
N SER A 315 -8.93 -27.28 -10.78
CA SER A 315 -9.52 -26.35 -9.82
C SER A 315 -10.30 -25.25 -10.54
N MET A 316 -11.57 -25.09 -10.17
CA MET A 316 -12.37 -23.91 -10.50
C MET A 316 -12.37 -22.97 -9.29
N VAL A 317 -11.70 -21.84 -9.43
CA VAL A 317 -11.57 -20.84 -8.36
C VAL A 317 -12.69 -19.83 -8.51
N VAL A 318 -13.72 -19.97 -7.68
CA VAL A 318 -14.88 -19.07 -7.68
C VAL A 318 -14.52 -17.79 -6.95
N LEU A 319 -14.82 -16.65 -7.57
CA LEU A 319 -14.45 -15.32 -7.09
C LEU A 319 -15.65 -14.64 -6.41
N SER A 320 -15.37 -13.69 -5.53
CA SER A 320 -16.42 -12.91 -4.85
C SER A 320 -17.13 -11.92 -5.77
N GLU A 321 -16.46 -11.49 -6.85
CA GLU A 321 -16.92 -10.47 -7.79
C GLU A 321 -16.62 -10.87 -9.24
N ASP A 322 -17.29 -10.21 -10.19
CA ASP A 322 -17.02 -10.36 -11.62
C ASP A 322 -15.59 -9.88 -11.94
N HIS A 323 -14.77 -10.78 -12.45
CA HIS A 323 -13.37 -10.51 -12.78
C HIS A 323 -13.19 -9.70 -14.07
N GLY A 324 -14.22 -9.52 -14.89
CA GLY A 324 -14.16 -8.64 -16.06
C GLY A 324 -13.20 -9.09 -17.17
N LEU A 325 -12.88 -10.39 -17.25
CA LEU A 325 -11.96 -10.94 -18.24
C LEU A 325 -12.61 -12.02 -19.11
N ARG A 326 -12.19 -12.11 -20.36
CA ARG A 326 -12.33 -13.32 -21.19
C ARG A 326 -10.96 -13.91 -21.43
N ILE A 327 -10.79 -15.20 -21.15
CA ILE A 327 -9.52 -15.91 -21.26
C ILE A 327 -9.73 -17.11 -22.17
N GLU A 328 -9.02 -17.13 -23.30
CA GLU A 328 -9.03 -18.22 -24.28
C GLU A 328 -7.57 -18.60 -24.60
N GLY A 329 -7.06 -19.64 -23.93
CA GLY A 329 -5.66 -20.04 -24.07
C GLY A 329 -4.70 -18.92 -23.66
N ALA A 330 -3.88 -18.46 -24.61
CA ALA A 330 -2.91 -17.39 -24.40
C ALA A 330 -3.47 -15.98 -24.62
N ARG A 331 -4.76 -15.83 -24.97
CA ARG A 331 -5.36 -14.52 -25.21
C ARG A 331 -6.24 -14.11 -24.05
N THR A 332 -6.05 -12.87 -23.60
CA THR A 332 -6.87 -12.26 -22.55
C THR A 332 -7.46 -10.95 -23.02
N ARG A 333 -8.75 -10.75 -22.76
CA ARG A 333 -9.44 -9.50 -23.06
C ARG A 333 -10.16 -8.98 -21.83
N GLU A 334 -9.97 -7.70 -21.54
CA GLU A 334 -10.75 -6.97 -20.54
C GLU A 334 -12.10 -6.56 -21.16
N VAL A 335 -13.20 -6.77 -20.42
CA VAL A 335 -14.54 -6.35 -20.87
C VAL A 335 -14.96 -4.99 -20.30
N PHE A 336 -14.32 -4.55 -19.22
CA PHE A 336 -14.45 -3.19 -18.66
C PHE A 336 -13.31 -2.30 -19.15
N TYR A 337 -13.50 -0.98 -19.07
CA TYR A 337 -12.46 -0.01 -19.42
C TYR A 337 -11.15 -0.32 -18.66
N PRO A 338 -9.97 -0.28 -19.32
CA PRO A 338 -9.70 0.25 -20.67
C PRO A 338 -9.93 -0.71 -21.83
N ARG A 339 -10.45 -1.93 -21.60
CA ARG A 339 -10.75 -2.95 -22.63
C ARG A 339 -9.52 -3.37 -23.45
N ARG A 340 -8.40 -3.57 -22.76
CA ARG A 340 -7.15 -4.02 -23.37
C ARG A 340 -7.26 -5.48 -23.82
N GLU A 341 -6.42 -5.84 -24.76
CA GLU A 341 -6.16 -7.21 -25.15
C GLU A 341 -4.67 -7.53 -24.95
N PHE A 342 -4.40 -8.73 -24.45
CA PHE A 342 -3.06 -9.21 -24.15
C PHE A 342 -2.85 -10.59 -24.76
N GLU A 343 -1.65 -10.79 -25.29
CA GLU A 343 -1.14 -12.10 -25.68
C GLU A 343 -0.19 -12.61 -24.59
N GLY A 344 -0.18 -13.93 -24.38
CA GLY A 344 0.63 -14.62 -23.38
C GLY A 344 -0.20 -15.25 -22.25
N LEU A 345 0.31 -16.36 -21.72
CA LEU A 345 -0.36 -17.11 -20.65
C LEU A 345 -0.50 -16.26 -19.38
N ASN A 346 -1.66 -16.37 -18.73
CA ASN A 346 -1.88 -15.81 -17.41
C ASN A 346 -1.33 -16.76 -16.36
N THR A 347 -0.41 -16.27 -15.53
CA THR A 347 0.04 -17.00 -14.34
C THR A 347 -0.61 -16.40 -13.11
N PHE A 348 -0.69 -17.16 -12.02
CA PHE A 348 -1.18 -16.64 -10.76
C PHE A 348 -0.31 -17.04 -9.58
N ARG A 349 -0.45 -16.27 -8.51
CA ARG A 349 0.11 -16.53 -7.19
C ARG A 349 -0.96 -16.27 -6.13
N ILE A 350 -1.15 -17.20 -5.21
CA ILE A 350 -1.98 -17.03 -4.01
C ILE A 350 -1.03 -17.03 -2.81
N PRO A 351 -0.67 -15.85 -2.26
CA PRO A 351 0.15 -15.74 -1.07
C PRO A 351 -0.40 -16.60 0.07
N ARG A 352 0.42 -17.48 0.63
CA ARG A 352 0.07 -18.17 1.87
C ARG A 352 0.45 -17.33 3.06
N VAL A 353 -0.37 -17.44 4.10
CA VAL A 353 -0.09 -16.89 5.42
C VAL A 353 0.17 -18.04 6.36
N SER A 354 1.31 -17.98 7.04
CA SER A 354 1.65 -18.89 8.11
C SER A 354 1.78 -18.09 9.40
N ARG A 355 1.25 -18.62 10.50
CA ARG A 355 1.19 -17.92 11.78
C ARG A 355 1.66 -18.78 12.94
N LEU A 356 2.25 -18.12 13.93
CA LEU A 356 2.55 -18.63 15.25
C LEU A 356 1.82 -17.75 16.26
N THR A 357 1.16 -18.34 17.24
CA THR A 357 0.54 -17.62 18.37
C THR A 357 0.77 -18.46 19.62
N ARG A 358 1.14 -17.80 20.73
CA ARG A 358 1.48 -18.45 22.00
C ARG A 358 0.51 -18.08 23.10
#